data_AF-A0A842V4S0-F1
#
_entry.id   AF-A0A842V4S0-F1
#
_cell.length_a   1.000
_cell.length_b   1.000
_cell.length_c   1.000
_cell.angle_alpha   90.00
_cell.angle_beta   90.00
_cell.angle_gamma   90.00
#
_symmetry.space_group_name_H-M   'P 1'
#
loop_
_entity.id
_entity.type
_entity.pdbx_description
1 polymer ?
#
loop_
_entity_poly.entity_id
_entity_poly.type
_entity_poly.pdbx_seq_one_letter_code
_entity_poly.pdbx_strand_id
1 'polypeptide(L)'
;MDGEAIKEVEKKLEFGAGEILLLFLIALNILEFAGLLPHDLDYLKKIISWVALGYLLYKADLTEIIFGYKDKLIDTLLILAYFLIIMKNFIVFSKTAVDAIGSLEGSFLMPLYIFILDHALAFEIITFYIGAILLIIVACFNLFLNVDIKAPSIMAMIHSEGMSEGIGQRIGRTITSFLIFVTFFIVVFNLIMEWLAWAIDSSILVLAIFFYFFFFIKYSRKFDAENFVYKVGNVGSDFYRNAIRLFHSKDTIMIAVSGILVLHLITDAGIFILPYITGKEISYFTALGAGHETIITLASASLASVQAGLAKALVIIGYLFNVLAALFLFIGPAFIWYELYSGERKGIPRIAYFLFFSSIAYLLMNPVFSMKRILIERIAGVDIITTSLGMQNIQLYTMIAIAAGMTAFALTYMHVLRRCLKYIIFSLVAMFFGYYIYLFSFDIVAFYINALFNGIPALAKFYFLIFLAATMLFYSIGGIYFIYIALYSLHKKEV
;
A
#
# COMPACT_ATOMS: atom_id res chain seq x y z
N MET A 1 -41.83 29.73 6.48
CA MET A 1 -40.42 29.29 6.55
C MET A 1 -39.85 29.41 5.16
N ASP A 2 -38.86 30.28 4.98
CA ASP A 2 -38.26 30.56 3.68
C ASP A 2 -37.62 29.29 3.07
N GLY A 3 -37.79 29.13 1.76
CA GLY A 3 -37.20 28.02 1.01
C GLY A 3 -35.67 28.00 1.08
N GLU A 4 -35.02 29.10 1.46
CA GLU A 4 -33.58 29.14 1.77
C GLU A 4 -33.25 28.45 3.08
N ALA A 5 -34.06 28.59 4.14
CA ALA A 5 -33.82 27.91 5.41
C ALA A 5 -34.02 26.40 5.28
N ILE A 6 -34.96 25.94 4.43
CA ILE A 6 -35.14 24.51 4.15
C ILE A 6 -33.99 23.97 3.32
N LYS A 7 -33.50 24.70 2.30
CA LYS A 7 -32.31 24.31 1.53
C LYS A 7 -31.03 24.33 2.36
N GLU A 8 -30.90 25.25 3.30
CA GLU A 8 -29.73 25.32 4.20
C GLU A 8 -29.79 24.20 5.25
N VAL A 9 -30.98 23.83 5.71
CA VAL A 9 -31.19 22.67 6.60
C VAL A 9 -31.02 21.35 5.85
N GLU A 10 -31.49 21.19 4.60
CA GLU A 10 -31.18 20.04 3.73
C GLU A 10 -29.68 19.93 3.48
N LYS A 11 -29.00 21.03 3.19
CA LYS A 11 -27.54 21.07 2.99
C LYS A 11 -26.74 20.81 4.28
N LYS A 12 -27.34 21.05 5.45
CA LYS A 12 -26.78 20.73 6.79
C LYS A 12 -27.17 19.34 7.30
N LEU A 13 -28.22 18.71 6.73
CA LEU A 13 -28.74 17.38 7.07
C LEU A 13 -28.43 16.31 6.02
N GLU A 14 -27.71 16.63 4.95
CA GLU A 14 -27.02 15.64 4.11
C GLU A 14 -25.85 15.01 4.90
N PHE A 15 -26.15 14.42 6.05
CA PHE A 15 -25.43 13.23 6.50
C PHE A 15 -25.74 12.16 5.46
N GLY A 16 -24.90 12.10 4.43
CA GLY A 16 -25.03 11.17 3.34
C GLY A 16 -24.82 9.73 3.81
N ALA A 17 -25.22 8.79 2.96
CA ALA A 17 -24.93 7.36 3.17
C ALA A 17 -23.42 7.10 3.35
N GLY A 18 -22.55 7.96 2.81
CA GLY A 18 -21.10 7.86 2.95
C GLY A 18 -20.60 8.12 4.37
N GLU A 19 -21.12 9.16 5.03
CA GLU A 19 -20.78 9.51 6.41
C GLU A 19 -21.25 8.45 7.40
N ILE A 20 -22.46 7.90 7.18
CA ILE A 20 -22.98 6.79 7.98
C ILE A 20 -22.09 5.54 7.80
N LEU A 21 -21.73 5.22 6.56
CA LEU A 21 -20.82 4.10 6.26
C LEU A 21 -19.46 4.27 6.95
N LEU A 22 -18.91 5.49 6.91
CA LEU A 22 -17.64 5.81 7.55
C LEU A 22 -17.72 5.70 9.08
N LEU A 23 -18.76 6.25 9.70
CA LEU A 23 -18.99 6.11 11.15
C LEU A 23 -19.13 4.65 11.56
N PHE A 24 -19.85 3.85 10.78
CA PHE A 24 -19.99 2.42 11.01
C PHE A 24 -18.65 1.69 10.90
N LEU A 25 -17.85 1.98 9.88
CA LEU A 25 -16.48 1.44 9.73
C LEU A 25 -15.57 1.84 10.90
N ILE A 26 -15.66 3.08 11.37
CA ILE A 26 -14.90 3.55 12.54
C ILE A 26 -15.31 2.76 13.79
N ALA A 27 -16.61 2.59 14.03
CA ALA A 27 -17.11 1.84 15.17
C ALA A 27 -16.66 0.37 15.13
N LEU A 28 -16.78 -0.30 13.98
CA LEU A 28 -16.32 -1.68 13.81
C LEU A 28 -14.83 -1.83 14.08
N ASN A 29 -14.02 -0.86 13.63
CA ASN A 29 -12.58 -0.87 13.85
C ASN A 29 -12.16 -0.62 15.31
N ILE A 30 -12.89 0.23 16.03
CA ILE A 30 -12.67 0.39 17.48
C ILE A 30 -12.99 -0.91 18.22
N LEU A 31 -14.09 -1.57 17.86
CA LEU A 31 -14.46 -2.87 18.45
C LEU A 31 -13.44 -3.97 18.11
N GLU A 32 -12.94 -4.01 16.87
CA GLU A 32 -11.90 -4.96 16.48
C GLU A 32 -10.59 -4.69 17.24
N PHE A 33 -10.17 -3.42 17.34
CA PHE A 33 -8.99 -3.03 18.10
C PHE A 33 -9.08 -3.47 19.56
N ALA A 34 -10.27 -3.38 20.15
CA ALA A 34 -10.53 -3.81 21.52
C ALA A 34 -10.66 -5.35 21.67
N GLY A 35 -10.59 -6.12 20.57
CA GLY A 35 -10.81 -7.57 20.58
C GLY A 35 -12.27 -7.97 20.87
N LEU A 36 -13.22 -7.05 20.69
CA LEU A 36 -14.64 -7.25 20.99
C LEU A 36 -15.48 -7.54 19.74
N LEU A 37 -14.90 -7.46 18.54
CA LEU A 37 -15.63 -7.67 17.30
C LEU A 37 -15.76 -9.17 16.99
N PRO A 38 -16.99 -9.72 16.89
CA PRO A 38 -17.21 -11.09 16.44
C PRO A 38 -16.64 -11.33 15.04
N HIS A 39 -16.14 -12.53 14.76
CA HIS A 39 -15.54 -12.89 13.47
C HIS A 39 -16.48 -12.66 12.26
N ASP A 40 -17.79 -12.88 12.41
CA ASP A 40 -18.78 -12.60 11.37
C ASP A 40 -18.84 -11.10 11.03
N LEU A 41 -18.78 -10.24 12.04
CA LEU A 41 -18.79 -8.79 11.86
C LEU A 41 -17.45 -8.30 11.30
N ASP A 42 -16.32 -8.95 11.63
CA ASP A 42 -15.04 -8.66 10.99
C ASP A 42 -15.06 -9.01 9.49
N TYR A 43 -15.67 -10.14 9.12
CA TYR A 43 -15.87 -10.50 7.72
C TYR A 43 -16.77 -9.47 7.00
N LEU A 44 -17.91 -9.09 7.60
CA LEU A 44 -18.78 -8.05 7.03
C LEU A 44 -18.07 -6.70 6.90
N LYS A 45 -17.23 -6.32 7.87
CA LYS A 45 -16.39 -5.11 7.82
C LYS A 45 -15.51 -5.13 6.57
N LYS A 46 -14.88 -6.26 6.25
CA LYS A 46 -14.05 -6.44 5.05
C LYS A 46 -14.86 -6.29 3.77
N ILE A 47 -16.07 -6.86 3.70
CA ILE A 47 -16.97 -6.67 2.55
C ILE A 47 -17.37 -5.21 2.38
N ILE A 48 -17.78 -4.55 3.45
CA ILE A 48 -18.18 -3.14 3.42
C ILE A 48 -17.02 -2.26 2.94
N SER A 49 -15.81 -2.56 3.40
CA SER A 49 -14.58 -1.89 2.97
C SER A 49 -14.35 -2.01 1.46
N TRP A 50 -14.61 -3.19 0.90
CA TRP A 50 -14.49 -3.45 -0.54
C TRP A 50 -15.57 -2.71 -1.34
N VAL A 51 -16.81 -2.69 -0.85
CA VAL A 51 -17.90 -1.92 -1.47
C VAL A 51 -17.58 -0.43 -1.46
N ALA A 52 -17.06 0.10 -0.35
CA ALA A 52 -16.60 1.48 -0.26
C ALA A 52 -15.51 1.79 -1.30
N LEU A 53 -14.57 0.87 -1.53
CA LEU A 53 -13.56 1.02 -2.58
C LEU A 53 -14.15 1.02 -3.98
N GLY A 54 -15.05 0.08 -4.28
CA GLY A 54 -15.75 0.05 -5.55
C GLY A 54 -16.48 1.36 -5.82
N TYR A 55 -17.08 1.95 -4.78
CA TYR A 55 -17.70 3.26 -4.86
C TYR A 55 -16.69 4.40 -5.10
N LEU A 56 -15.53 4.40 -4.41
CA LEU A 56 -14.48 5.39 -4.62
C LEU A 56 -13.92 5.33 -6.05
N LEU A 57 -13.69 4.13 -6.59
CA LEU A 57 -13.25 3.92 -7.97
C LEU A 57 -14.34 4.30 -8.98
N TYR A 58 -15.62 4.14 -8.63
CA TYR A 58 -16.71 4.64 -9.46
C TYR A 58 -16.76 6.18 -9.48
N LYS A 59 -16.47 6.82 -8.36
CA LYS A 59 -16.35 8.29 -8.25
C LYS A 59 -15.12 8.85 -8.94
N ALA A 60 -14.11 8.02 -9.16
CA ALA A 60 -12.90 8.38 -9.84
C ALA A 60 -13.03 8.68 -11.33
N ASP A 61 -14.07 8.14 -11.97
CA ASP A 61 -14.22 8.15 -13.43
C ASP A 61 -13.02 7.49 -14.14
N LEU A 62 -12.89 6.14 -14.09
CA LEU A 62 -11.77 5.43 -14.71
C LEU A 62 -11.64 5.73 -16.21
N THR A 63 -12.75 5.89 -16.93
CA THR A 63 -12.74 6.29 -18.34
C THR A 63 -12.20 7.71 -18.54
N GLU A 64 -12.34 8.62 -17.57
CA GLU A 64 -11.75 9.96 -17.66
C GLU A 64 -10.22 9.86 -17.65
N ILE A 65 -9.68 9.01 -16.78
CA ILE A 65 -8.24 8.75 -16.69
C ILE A 65 -7.73 8.12 -18.00
N ILE A 66 -8.46 7.12 -18.52
CA ILE A 66 -7.98 6.29 -19.62
C ILE A 66 -8.22 6.95 -20.98
N PHE A 67 -9.40 7.54 -21.20
CA PHE A 67 -9.84 8.08 -22.49
C PHE A 67 -10.11 9.60 -22.50
N GLY A 68 -10.17 10.27 -21.34
CA GLY A 68 -10.42 11.71 -21.25
C GLY A 68 -11.90 12.10 -21.32
N TYR A 69 -12.82 11.14 -21.18
CA TYR A 69 -14.26 11.40 -21.06
C TYR A 69 -14.88 10.48 -19.99
N LYS A 70 -16.04 10.88 -19.46
CA LYS A 70 -16.74 10.12 -18.41
C LYS A 70 -17.80 9.22 -19.02
N ASP A 71 -17.75 7.93 -18.73
CA ASP A 71 -18.80 6.95 -19.05
C ASP A 71 -18.99 5.99 -17.87
N LYS A 72 -20.07 6.25 -17.13
CA LYS A 72 -20.39 5.52 -15.91
C LYS A 72 -20.73 4.06 -16.13
N LEU A 73 -21.23 3.69 -17.32
CA LEU A 73 -21.54 2.29 -17.62
C LEU A 73 -20.23 1.51 -17.78
N ILE A 74 -19.30 2.05 -18.58
CA ILE A 74 -17.98 1.43 -18.79
C ILE A 74 -17.22 1.35 -17.47
N ASP A 75 -17.21 2.41 -16.66
CA ASP A 75 -16.59 2.41 -15.33
C ASP A 75 -17.15 1.29 -14.45
N THR A 76 -18.47 1.14 -14.42
CA THR A 76 -19.13 0.10 -13.61
C THR A 76 -18.75 -1.29 -14.08
N LEU A 77 -18.71 -1.53 -15.41
CA LEU A 77 -18.31 -2.82 -15.97
C LEU A 77 -16.84 -3.14 -15.71
N LEU A 78 -15.94 -2.14 -15.76
CA LEU A 78 -14.53 -2.31 -15.41
C LEU A 78 -14.36 -2.69 -13.94
N ILE A 79 -15.02 -1.95 -13.03
CA ILE A 79 -14.96 -2.22 -11.59
C ILE A 79 -15.52 -3.61 -11.29
N LEU A 80 -16.65 -3.99 -11.89
CA LEU A 80 -17.22 -5.32 -11.76
C LEU A 80 -16.23 -6.40 -12.25
N ALA A 81 -15.63 -6.20 -13.43
CA ALA A 81 -14.63 -7.12 -13.96
C ALA A 81 -13.44 -7.30 -13.00
N TYR A 82 -12.94 -6.21 -12.42
CA TYR A 82 -11.84 -6.25 -11.46
C TYR A 82 -12.20 -7.03 -10.20
N PHE A 83 -13.37 -6.78 -9.60
CA PHE A 83 -13.83 -7.54 -8.43
C PHE A 83 -14.02 -9.03 -8.73
N LEU A 84 -14.52 -9.38 -9.92
CA LEU A 84 -14.67 -10.77 -10.33
C LEU A 84 -13.32 -11.49 -10.45
N ILE A 85 -12.27 -10.81 -10.91
CA ILE A 85 -10.91 -11.38 -11.02
C ILE A 85 -10.28 -11.60 -9.63
N ILE A 86 -10.51 -10.71 -8.66
CA ILE A 86 -9.96 -10.87 -7.29
C ILE A 86 -10.85 -11.67 -6.33
N MET A 87 -11.92 -12.29 -6.84
CA MET A 87 -12.86 -13.03 -5.99
C MET A 87 -12.20 -14.15 -5.17
N LYS A 88 -11.05 -14.68 -5.63
CA LYS A 88 -10.24 -15.65 -4.87
C LYS A 88 -9.90 -15.18 -3.45
N ASN A 89 -9.77 -13.87 -3.23
CA ASN A 89 -9.47 -13.33 -1.90
C ASN A 89 -10.66 -13.52 -0.93
N PHE A 90 -11.91 -13.56 -1.42
CA PHE A 90 -13.07 -13.92 -0.59
C PHE A 90 -13.01 -15.36 -0.11
N ILE A 91 -12.48 -16.28 -0.93
CA ILE A 91 -12.25 -17.68 -0.54
C ILE A 91 -11.25 -17.71 0.62
N VAL A 92 -10.14 -16.97 0.49
CA VAL A 92 -9.13 -16.86 1.55
C VAL A 92 -9.74 -16.29 2.84
N PHE A 93 -10.52 -15.21 2.77
CA PHE A 93 -11.18 -14.65 3.94
C PHE A 93 -12.20 -15.59 4.58
N SER A 94 -12.95 -16.34 3.76
CA SER A 94 -13.91 -17.33 4.26
C SER A 94 -13.17 -18.47 4.98
N LYS A 95 -12.03 -18.90 4.44
CA LYS A 95 -11.18 -19.90 5.08
C LYS A 95 -10.65 -19.40 6.42
N THR A 96 -10.08 -18.20 6.45
CA THR A 96 -9.57 -17.60 7.70
C THR A 96 -10.67 -17.41 8.73
N ALA A 97 -11.89 -17.05 8.31
CA ALA A 97 -13.03 -16.92 9.22
C ALA A 97 -13.43 -18.28 9.82
N VAL A 98 -13.49 -19.34 9.02
CA VAL A 98 -13.78 -20.71 9.50
C VAL A 98 -12.69 -21.19 10.46
N ASP A 99 -11.42 -21.01 10.11
CA ASP A 99 -10.28 -21.40 10.95
C ASP A 99 -10.29 -20.66 12.29
N ALA A 100 -10.72 -19.38 12.31
CA ALA A 100 -10.80 -18.56 13.51
C ALA A 100 -12.03 -18.88 14.40
N ILE A 101 -13.19 -19.14 13.80
CA ILE A 101 -14.42 -19.50 14.53
C ILE A 101 -14.30 -20.92 15.13
N GLY A 102 -13.59 -21.83 14.46
CA GLY A 102 -13.45 -23.21 14.91
C GLY A 102 -14.82 -23.90 15.05
N SER A 103 -14.98 -24.71 16.10
CA SER A 103 -16.24 -25.41 16.41
C SER A 103 -17.24 -24.59 17.23
N LEU A 104 -17.03 -23.27 17.37
CA LEU A 104 -17.94 -22.43 18.14
C LEU A 104 -19.30 -22.33 17.44
N GLU A 105 -20.30 -23.02 18.01
CA GLU A 105 -21.70 -22.91 17.61
C GLU A 105 -22.17 -21.46 17.82
N GLY A 106 -22.51 -20.74 16.74
CA GLY A 106 -23.09 -19.40 16.86
C GLY A 106 -22.82 -18.43 15.71
N SER A 107 -21.94 -18.75 14.76
CA SER A 107 -21.74 -17.90 13.58
C SER A 107 -22.92 -18.03 12.62
N PHE A 108 -23.57 -16.90 12.30
CA PHE A 108 -24.70 -16.87 11.35
C PHE A 108 -24.23 -16.92 9.90
N LEU A 109 -22.95 -16.60 9.64
CA LEU A 109 -22.34 -16.66 8.30
C LEU A 109 -21.65 -18.00 8.00
N MET A 110 -21.53 -18.89 8.99
CA MET A 110 -20.91 -20.21 8.80
C MET A 110 -21.47 -21.00 7.59
N PRO A 111 -22.79 -21.06 7.34
CA PRO A 111 -23.32 -21.75 6.15
C PRO A 111 -22.83 -21.13 4.84
N LEU A 112 -22.67 -19.80 4.79
CA LEU A 112 -22.13 -19.10 3.62
C LEU A 112 -20.65 -19.42 3.42
N TYR A 113 -19.86 -19.45 4.50
CA TYR A 113 -18.43 -19.76 4.41
C TYR A 113 -18.19 -21.18 3.91
N ILE A 114 -18.90 -22.16 4.48
CA ILE A 114 -18.82 -23.56 4.05
C ILE A 114 -19.20 -23.68 2.58
N PHE A 115 -20.30 -23.03 2.16
CA PHE A 115 -20.70 -23.03 0.75
C PHE A 115 -19.63 -22.48 -0.19
N ILE A 116 -18.98 -21.36 0.17
CA ILE A 116 -17.89 -20.77 -0.61
C ILE A 116 -16.69 -21.72 -0.67
N LEU A 117 -16.33 -22.35 0.45
CA LEU A 117 -15.17 -23.25 0.53
C LEU A 117 -15.40 -24.56 -0.23
N ASP A 118 -16.59 -25.15 -0.13
CA ASP A 118 -16.98 -26.37 -0.84
C ASP A 118 -16.94 -26.17 -2.37
N HIS A 119 -17.17 -24.94 -2.83
CA HIS A 119 -17.17 -24.56 -4.25
C HIS A 119 -15.99 -23.67 -4.62
N ALA A 120 -14.94 -23.59 -3.79
CA ALA A 120 -13.85 -22.61 -3.93
C ALA A 120 -13.23 -22.60 -5.33
N LEU A 121 -12.87 -23.78 -5.85
CA LEU A 121 -12.26 -23.91 -7.18
C LEU A 121 -13.21 -23.44 -8.29
N ALA A 122 -14.49 -23.78 -8.18
CA ALA A 122 -15.49 -23.37 -9.17
C ALA A 122 -15.70 -21.85 -9.13
N PHE A 123 -15.80 -21.26 -7.93
CA PHE A 123 -15.87 -19.82 -7.76
C PHE A 123 -14.67 -19.11 -8.39
N GLU A 124 -13.45 -19.52 -8.02
CA GLU A 124 -12.22 -18.92 -8.54
C GLU A 124 -12.15 -18.96 -10.06
N ILE A 125 -12.43 -20.12 -10.67
CA ILE A 125 -12.39 -20.27 -12.12
C ILE A 125 -13.51 -19.46 -12.77
N ILE A 126 -14.77 -19.64 -12.36
CA ILE A 126 -15.90 -19.01 -13.04
C ILE A 126 -15.80 -17.48 -12.95
N THR A 127 -15.52 -16.92 -11.79
CA THR A 127 -15.47 -15.46 -11.62
C THR A 127 -14.27 -14.87 -12.34
N PHE A 128 -13.11 -15.53 -12.31
CA PHE A 128 -11.95 -15.11 -13.10
C PHE A 128 -12.29 -15.05 -14.59
N TYR A 129 -12.95 -16.07 -15.13
CA TYR A 129 -13.31 -16.12 -16.56
C TYR A 129 -14.34 -15.06 -16.94
N ILE A 130 -15.38 -14.86 -16.13
CA ILE A 130 -16.38 -13.82 -16.39
C ILE A 130 -15.70 -12.45 -16.37
N GLY A 131 -14.88 -12.16 -15.36
CA GLY A 131 -14.15 -10.88 -15.26
C GLY A 131 -13.18 -10.67 -16.44
N ALA A 132 -12.41 -11.70 -16.80
CA ALA A 132 -11.51 -11.70 -17.94
C ALA A 132 -12.25 -11.47 -19.27
N ILE A 133 -13.35 -12.17 -19.53
CA ILE A 133 -14.13 -11.97 -20.75
C ILE A 133 -14.73 -10.56 -20.77
N LEU A 134 -15.21 -10.07 -19.62
CA LEU A 134 -15.77 -8.73 -19.51
C LEU A 134 -14.73 -7.65 -19.85
N LEU A 135 -13.46 -7.78 -19.43
CA LEU A 135 -12.40 -6.86 -19.84
C LEU A 135 -12.16 -6.84 -21.35
N ILE A 136 -12.22 -8.01 -22.00
CA ILE A 136 -12.10 -8.10 -23.46
C ILE A 136 -13.29 -7.42 -24.13
N ILE A 137 -14.51 -7.66 -23.65
CA ILE A 137 -15.74 -7.03 -24.18
C ILE A 137 -15.66 -5.51 -24.06
N VAL A 138 -15.28 -4.99 -22.89
CA VAL A 138 -15.14 -3.54 -22.66
C VAL A 138 -14.05 -2.95 -23.56
N ALA A 139 -12.91 -3.63 -23.73
CA ALA A 139 -11.88 -3.18 -24.66
C ALA A 139 -12.38 -3.13 -26.11
N CYS A 140 -13.10 -4.17 -26.55
CA CYS A 140 -13.69 -4.28 -27.89
C CYS A 140 -14.74 -3.21 -28.19
N PHE A 141 -15.32 -2.56 -27.19
CA PHE A 141 -16.21 -1.42 -27.38
C PHE A 141 -15.56 -0.31 -28.24
N ASN A 142 -14.25 -0.09 -28.10
CA ASN A 142 -13.48 0.82 -28.95
C ASN A 142 -13.50 0.43 -30.44
N LEU A 143 -13.46 -0.86 -30.74
CA LEU A 143 -13.48 -1.39 -32.10
C LEU A 143 -14.82 -1.11 -32.78
N PHE A 144 -15.92 -1.33 -32.06
CA PHE A 144 -17.27 -1.28 -32.62
C PHE A 144 -17.87 0.13 -32.64
N LEU A 145 -17.57 0.97 -31.65
CA LEU A 145 -18.24 2.26 -31.48
C LEU A 145 -17.37 3.47 -31.80
N ASN A 146 -16.13 3.25 -32.23
CA ASN A 146 -15.22 4.31 -32.64
C ASN A 146 -15.09 5.42 -31.58
N VAL A 147 -14.76 5.00 -30.37
CA VAL A 147 -14.63 5.86 -29.19
C VAL A 147 -13.66 7.03 -29.47
N ASP A 148 -14.10 8.23 -29.11
CA ASP A 148 -13.34 9.47 -29.20
C ASP A 148 -12.32 9.55 -28.05
N ILE A 149 -11.04 9.80 -28.37
CA ILE A 149 -9.97 9.97 -27.38
C ILE A 149 -9.78 11.47 -27.14
N LYS A 150 -9.88 11.89 -25.88
CA LYS A 150 -9.69 13.29 -25.47
C LYS A 150 -8.43 13.43 -24.62
N ALA A 151 -7.70 14.52 -24.83
CA ALA A 151 -6.65 14.92 -23.90
C ALA A 151 -7.22 15.76 -22.75
N PRO A 152 -6.63 15.67 -21.54
CA PRO A 152 -5.54 14.76 -21.17
C PRO A 152 -6.05 13.36 -20.80
N SER A 153 -5.37 12.30 -21.26
CA SER A 153 -5.66 10.90 -20.87
C SER A 153 -4.49 9.97 -21.21
N ILE A 154 -4.48 8.76 -20.61
CA ILE A 154 -3.47 7.74 -20.91
C ILE A 154 -3.49 7.36 -22.40
N MET A 155 -4.69 7.21 -22.99
CA MET A 155 -4.80 6.87 -24.41
C MET A 155 -4.29 7.99 -25.32
N ALA A 156 -4.51 9.27 -24.98
CA ALA A 156 -3.98 10.40 -25.73
C ALA A 156 -2.43 10.50 -25.68
N MET A 157 -1.78 9.83 -24.73
CA MET A 157 -0.31 9.74 -24.70
C MET A 157 0.25 8.78 -25.75
N ILE A 158 -0.53 7.79 -26.19
CA ILE A 158 -0.12 6.70 -27.08
C ILE A 158 -0.71 6.87 -28.48
N HIS A 159 -1.96 7.31 -28.58
CA HIS A 159 -2.72 7.46 -29.83
C HIS A 159 -3.05 8.93 -30.08
N SER A 160 -3.31 9.27 -31.35
CA SER A 160 -3.82 10.59 -31.71
C SER A 160 -5.19 10.85 -31.08
N GLU A 161 -5.44 12.10 -30.69
CA GLU A 161 -6.75 12.59 -30.25
C GLU A 161 -7.80 12.44 -31.35
N GLY A 162 -9.07 12.43 -30.97
CA GLY A 162 -10.18 12.31 -31.91
C GLY A 162 -10.63 10.87 -32.16
N MET A 163 -11.58 10.72 -33.07
CA MET A 163 -12.04 9.43 -33.59
C MET A 163 -10.95 8.74 -34.42
N SER A 164 -11.06 7.42 -34.58
CA SER A 164 -10.12 6.68 -35.44
C SER A 164 -10.46 6.84 -36.93
N GLU A 165 -9.43 6.92 -37.77
CA GLU A 165 -9.55 7.10 -39.21
C GLU A 165 -9.78 5.77 -39.97
N GLY A 166 -9.51 4.62 -39.34
CA GLY A 166 -9.65 3.32 -39.99
C GLY A 166 -9.63 2.11 -39.05
N ILE A 167 -10.00 0.95 -39.59
CA ILE A 167 -10.13 -0.30 -38.81
C ILE A 167 -8.83 -0.73 -38.14
N GLY A 168 -7.67 -0.53 -38.79
CA GLY A 168 -6.37 -0.85 -38.20
C GLY A 168 -6.08 -0.03 -36.94
N GLN A 169 -6.40 1.27 -36.96
CA GLN A 169 -6.28 2.13 -35.79
C GLN A 169 -7.27 1.74 -34.70
N ARG A 170 -8.49 1.31 -35.04
CA ARG A 170 -9.46 0.78 -34.07
C ARG A 170 -8.97 -0.49 -33.38
N ILE A 171 -8.40 -1.43 -34.14
CA ILE A 171 -7.79 -2.65 -33.61
C ILE A 171 -6.62 -2.28 -32.68
N GLY A 172 -5.75 -1.37 -33.12
CA GLY A 172 -4.65 -0.86 -32.30
C GLY A 172 -5.13 -0.25 -30.99
N ARG A 173 -6.09 0.67 -31.04
CA ARG A 173 -6.71 1.29 -29.85
C ARG A 173 -7.38 0.26 -28.93
N THR A 174 -8.00 -0.78 -29.49
CA THR A 174 -8.62 -1.88 -28.73
C THR A 174 -7.58 -2.69 -27.97
N ILE A 175 -6.49 -3.10 -28.63
CA ILE A 175 -5.38 -3.83 -27.99
C ILE A 175 -4.73 -2.97 -26.90
N THR A 176 -4.46 -1.69 -27.19
CA THR A 176 -3.89 -0.77 -26.19
C THR A 176 -4.83 -0.59 -24.99
N SER A 177 -6.13 -0.41 -25.23
CA SER A 177 -7.13 -0.28 -24.15
C SER A 177 -7.16 -1.53 -23.28
N PHE A 178 -7.17 -2.71 -23.90
CA PHE A 178 -7.11 -3.98 -23.18
C PHE A 178 -5.87 -4.07 -22.28
N LEU A 179 -4.68 -3.76 -22.83
CA LEU A 179 -3.43 -3.76 -22.06
C LEU A 179 -3.43 -2.73 -20.93
N ILE A 180 -4.00 -1.53 -21.15
CA ILE A 180 -4.16 -0.52 -20.11
C ILE A 180 -5.09 -1.03 -19.01
N PHE A 181 -6.25 -1.61 -19.35
CA PHE A 181 -7.19 -2.14 -18.35
C PHE A 181 -6.57 -3.24 -17.51
N VAL A 182 -5.80 -4.14 -18.12
CA VAL A 182 -5.09 -5.20 -17.40
C VAL A 182 -3.95 -4.63 -16.55
N THR A 183 -3.18 -3.68 -17.07
CA THR A 183 -2.09 -3.06 -16.31
C THR A 183 -2.63 -2.25 -15.14
N PHE A 184 -3.71 -1.50 -15.34
CA PHE A 184 -4.40 -0.76 -14.28
C PHE A 184 -4.96 -1.70 -13.21
N PHE A 185 -5.51 -2.85 -13.61
CA PHE A 185 -5.94 -3.88 -12.68
C PHE A 185 -4.78 -4.36 -11.77
N ILE A 186 -3.65 -4.73 -12.36
CA ILE A 186 -2.51 -5.29 -11.61
C ILE A 186 -1.84 -4.22 -10.75
N VAL A 187 -1.54 -3.07 -11.34
CA VAL A 187 -0.68 -2.04 -10.74
C VAL A 187 -1.46 -1.12 -9.83
N VAL A 188 -2.67 -0.71 -10.24
CA VAL A 188 -3.42 0.31 -9.52
C VAL A 188 -4.47 -0.35 -8.63
N PHE A 189 -5.37 -1.13 -9.21
CA PHE A 189 -6.49 -1.71 -8.48
C PHE A 189 -6.02 -2.70 -7.40
N ASN A 190 -5.18 -3.69 -7.74
CA ASN A 190 -4.74 -4.69 -6.76
C ASN A 190 -3.97 -4.06 -5.59
N LEU A 191 -3.03 -3.15 -5.87
CA LEU A 191 -2.26 -2.46 -4.83
C LEU A 191 -3.12 -1.51 -3.98
N ILE A 192 -4.10 -0.82 -4.57
CA ILE A 192 -5.04 0.00 -3.79
C ILE A 192 -5.94 -0.88 -2.93
N MET A 193 -6.39 -2.03 -3.43
CA MET A 193 -7.18 -2.99 -2.64
C MET A 193 -6.39 -3.48 -1.43
N GLU A 194 -5.11 -3.84 -1.61
CA GLU A 194 -4.21 -4.23 -0.52
C GLU A 194 -3.98 -3.08 0.46
N TRP A 195 -3.67 -1.89 -0.05
CA TRP A 195 -3.48 -0.71 0.79
C TRP A 195 -4.72 -0.35 1.57
N LEU A 196 -5.92 -0.44 0.97
CA LEU A 196 -7.17 -0.11 1.65
C LEU A 196 -7.53 -1.17 2.68
N ALA A 197 -7.35 -2.46 2.35
CA ALA A 197 -7.53 -3.54 3.31
C ALA A 197 -6.67 -3.32 4.55
N TRP A 198 -5.44 -2.81 4.37
CA TRP A 198 -4.59 -2.39 5.47
C TRP A 198 -5.05 -1.08 6.12
N ALA A 199 -5.33 -0.02 5.37
CA ALA A 199 -5.72 1.30 5.90
C ALA A 199 -7.01 1.26 6.74
N ILE A 200 -7.90 0.31 6.42
CA ILE A 200 -9.12 0.03 7.19
C ILE A 200 -8.87 -1.00 8.31
N ASP A 201 -7.66 -1.56 8.45
CA ASP A 201 -7.29 -2.31 9.65
C ASP A 201 -7.40 -1.42 10.89
N SER A 202 -7.98 -1.99 11.94
CA SER A 202 -8.22 -1.33 13.22
C SER A 202 -7.02 -0.57 13.77
N SER A 203 -5.80 -1.09 13.61
CA SER A 203 -4.61 -0.51 14.26
C SER A 203 -4.31 0.89 13.77
N ILE A 204 -4.36 1.13 12.45
CA ILE A 204 -4.01 2.41 11.84
C ILE A 204 -5.15 3.38 12.01
N LEU A 205 -6.39 2.92 11.80
CA LEU A 205 -7.55 3.80 11.89
C LEU A 205 -7.70 4.30 13.33
N VAL A 206 -7.52 3.42 14.33
CA VAL A 206 -7.48 3.83 15.74
C VAL A 206 -6.30 4.75 16.03
N LEU A 207 -5.10 4.47 15.50
CA LEU A 207 -3.96 5.37 15.64
C LEU A 207 -4.24 6.76 15.02
N ALA A 208 -4.85 6.81 13.84
CA ALA A 208 -5.23 8.03 13.15
C ALA A 208 -6.29 8.82 13.93
N ILE A 209 -7.26 8.12 14.54
CA ILE A 209 -8.25 8.70 15.44
C ILE A 209 -7.60 9.23 16.72
N PHE A 210 -6.65 8.51 17.32
CA PHE A 210 -5.89 9.00 18.48
C PHE A 210 -5.08 10.25 18.14
N PHE A 211 -4.39 10.27 16.99
CA PHE A 211 -3.71 11.47 16.51
C PHE A 211 -4.70 12.60 16.28
N TYR A 212 -5.84 12.33 15.65
CA TYR A 212 -6.93 13.29 15.47
C TYR A 212 -7.35 13.91 16.82
N PHE A 213 -7.68 13.07 17.81
CA PHE A 213 -8.08 13.55 19.13
C PHE A 213 -6.95 14.30 19.85
N PHE A 214 -5.70 13.85 19.73
CA PHE A 214 -4.54 14.53 20.31
C PHE A 214 -4.36 15.94 19.73
N PHE A 215 -4.43 16.08 18.41
CA PHE A 215 -4.36 17.38 17.74
C PHE A 215 -5.57 18.25 18.08
N PHE A 216 -6.77 17.66 18.11
CA PHE A 216 -7.99 18.36 18.49
C PHE A 216 -7.90 18.92 19.91
N ILE A 217 -7.49 18.12 20.91
CA ILE A 217 -7.34 18.57 22.30
C ILE A 217 -6.26 19.65 22.39
N LYS A 218 -5.07 19.38 21.82
CA LYS A 218 -3.90 20.28 21.91
C LYS A 218 -4.12 21.62 21.22
N TYR A 219 -4.88 21.64 20.12
CA TYR A 219 -5.08 22.84 19.31
C TYR A 219 -6.52 23.35 19.30
N SER A 220 -7.41 22.81 20.13
CA SER A 220 -8.86 23.12 20.20
C SER A 220 -9.20 24.60 20.08
N ARG A 221 -8.42 25.49 20.71
CA ARG A 221 -8.65 26.96 20.65
C ARG A 221 -8.36 27.61 19.29
N LYS A 222 -7.55 26.97 18.45
CA LYS A 222 -7.24 27.40 17.07
C LYS A 222 -7.92 26.51 16.04
N PHE A 223 -8.70 25.54 16.49
CA PHE A 223 -9.26 24.50 15.66
C PHE A 223 -10.66 24.92 15.23
N ASP A 224 -10.76 25.40 14.01
CA ASP A 224 -12.04 25.53 13.35
C ASP A 224 -12.46 24.14 12.86
N ALA A 225 -13.40 23.53 13.59
CA ALA A 225 -13.84 22.15 13.37
C ALA A 225 -14.40 21.94 11.95
N GLU A 226 -15.09 22.94 11.40
CA GLU A 226 -15.62 22.90 10.03
C GLU A 226 -14.46 22.81 9.04
N ASN A 227 -13.44 23.65 9.21
CA ASN A 227 -12.26 23.69 8.34
C ASN A 227 -11.42 22.40 8.42
N PHE A 228 -11.30 21.78 9.59
CA PHE A 228 -10.48 20.57 9.72
C PHE A 228 -11.20 19.31 9.24
N VAL A 229 -12.47 19.10 9.62
CA VAL A 229 -13.25 17.95 9.14
C VAL A 229 -13.38 18.04 7.62
N TYR A 230 -13.62 19.23 7.08
CA TYR A 230 -13.61 19.47 5.62
C TYR A 230 -12.25 19.16 5.01
N LYS A 231 -11.13 19.60 5.61
CA LYS A 231 -9.79 19.28 5.11
C LYS A 231 -9.51 17.79 5.15
N VAL A 232 -9.77 17.08 6.25
CA VAL A 232 -9.54 15.63 6.34
C VAL A 232 -10.46 14.86 5.41
N GLY A 233 -11.73 15.23 5.32
CA GLY A 233 -12.68 14.66 4.37
C GLY A 233 -12.24 14.82 2.92
N ASN A 234 -11.70 16.00 2.57
CA ASN A 234 -11.22 16.27 1.22
C ASN A 234 -9.79 15.77 0.94
N VAL A 235 -8.98 15.45 1.96
CA VAL A 235 -7.62 14.92 1.74
C VAL A 235 -7.67 13.68 0.85
N GLY A 236 -8.64 12.79 1.06
CA GLY A 236 -8.82 11.61 0.20
C GLY A 236 -9.13 11.97 -1.25
N SER A 237 -10.12 12.83 -1.48
CA SER A 237 -10.52 13.24 -2.83
C SER A 237 -9.45 14.08 -3.54
N ASP A 238 -8.77 14.95 -2.82
CA ASP A 238 -7.71 15.81 -3.34
C ASP A 238 -6.46 15.00 -3.65
N PHE A 239 -6.06 14.10 -2.73
CA PHE A 239 -4.97 13.15 -2.99
C PHE A 239 -5.29 12.32 -4.23
N TYR A 240 -6.50 11.77 -4.33
CA TYR A 240 -6.92 10.96 -5.45
C TYR A 240 -6.90 11.74 -6.77
N ARG A 241 -7.49 12.94 -6.81
CA ARG A 241 -7.50 13.82 -7.99
C ARG A 241 -6.08 14.21 -8.40
N ASN A 242 -5.23 14.51 -7.44
CA ASN A 242 -3.83 14.88 -7.69
C ASN A 242 -2.99 13.70 -8.16
N ALA A 243 -3.23 12.49 -7.63
CA ALA A 243 -2.58 11.26 -8.08
C ALA A 243 -2.99 10.92 -9.52
N ILE A 244 -4.29 11.05 -9.85
CA ILE A 244 -4.78 10.86 -11.23
C ILE A 244 -4.07 11.80 -12.21
N ARG A 245 -3.92 13.08 -11.85
CA ARG A 245 -3.26 14.05 -12.73
C ARG A 245 -1.85 13.65 -13.10
N LEU A 246 -1.17 12.83 -12.30
CA LEU A 246 0.15 12.31 -12.67
C LEU A 246 0.10 11.33 -13.86
N PHE A 247 -1.02 10.64 -14.09
CA PHE A 247 -1.20 9.73 -15.23
C PHE A 247 -1.55 10.43 -16.54
N HIS A 248 -1.81 11.74 -16.51
CA HIS A 248 -2.27 12.52 -17.65
C HIS A 248 -1.14 13.05 -18.55
N SER A 249 0.12 12.94 -18.12
CA SER A 249 1.26 13.44 -18.90
C SER A 249 2.42 12.45 -18.93
N LYS A 250 3.18 12.47 -20.04
CA LYS A 250 4.40 11.65 -20.24
C LYS A 250 5.47 11.95 -19.20
N ASP A 251 5.55 13.19 -18.73
CA ASP A 251 6.59 13.61 -17.79
C ASP A 251 6.28 13.19 -16.35
N THR A 252 5.00 13.08 -16.00
CA THR A 252 4.55 12.78 -14.63
C THR A 252 4.17 11.33 -14.41
N ILE A 253 3.88 10.55 -15.46
CA ILE A 253 3.42 9.16 -15.31
C ILE A 253 4.44 8.30 -14.55
N MET A 254 5.73 8.53 -14.76
CA MET A 254 6.78 7.80 -14.06
C MET A 254 6.88 8.17 -12.57
N ILE A 255 6.52 9.42 -12.21
CA ILE A 255 6.36 9.84 -10.81
C ILE A 255 5.16 9.11 -10.20
N ALA A 256 4.07 8.93 -10.96
CA ALA A 256 2.91 8.15 -10.51
C ALA A 256 3.27 6.68 -10.24
N VAL A 257 3.94 6.03 -11.21
CA VAL A 257 4.37 4.63 -11.14
C VAL A 257 5.31 4.40 -9.95
N SER A 258 6.31 5.26 -9.76
CA SER A 258 7.20 5.19 -8.59
C SER A 258 6.45 5.46 -7.28
N GLY A 259 5.47 6.35 -7.28
CA GLY A 259 4.62 6.61 -6.13
C GLY A 259 3.80 5.40 -5.70
N ILE A 260 3.26 4.63 -6.65
CA ILE A 260 2.55 3.38 -6.37
C ILE A 260 3.51 2.34 -5.78
N LEU A 261 4.73 2.20 -6.29
CA LEU A 261 5.73 1.28 -5.70
C LEU A 261 6.12 1.68 -4.27
N VAL A 262 6.27 2.97 -4.03
CA VAL A 262 6.53 3.50 -2.69
C VAL A 262 5.35 3.24 -1.77
N LEU A 263 4.11 3.41 -2.25
CA LEU A 263 2.90 3.07 -1.49
C LEU A 263 2.86 1.58 -1.13
N HIS A 264 3.20 0.70 -2.07
CA HIS A 264 3.31 -0.74 -1.84
C HIS A 264 4.30 -1.06 -0.71
N LEU A 265 5.49 -0.45 -0.70
CA LEU A 265 6.44 -0.62 0.40
C LEU A 265 5.89 -0.13 1.75
N ILE A 266 5.14 0.97 1.77
CA ILE A 266 4.51 1.47 3.00
C ILE A 266 3.45 0.48 3.50
N THR A 267 2.67 -0.11 2.60
CA THR A 267 1.70 -1.15 2.95
C THR A 267 2.39 -2.32 3.62
N ASP A 268 3.51 -2.80 3.08
CA ASP A 268 4.28 -3.90 3.69
C ASP A 268 4.90 -3.52 5.03
N ALA A 269 5.38 -2.29 5.17
CA ALA A 269 5.81 -1.75 6.48
C ALA A 269 4.66 -1.81 7.49
N GLY A 270 3.46 -1.48 7.01
CA GLY A 270 2.25 -1.56 7.78
C GLY A 270 1.84 -2.97 8.19
N ILE A 271 1.98 -3.93 7.28
CA ILE A 271 1.63 -5.33 7.51
C ILE A 271 2.66 -5.99 8.44
N PHE A 272 3.95 -5.73 8.28
CA PHE A 272 4.97 -6.43 9.06
C PHE A 272 5.46 -5.63 10.27
N ILE A 273 5.94 -4.40 10.04
CA ILE A 273 6.68 -3.64 11.06
C ILE A 273 5.75 -3.18 12.19
N LEU A 274 4.55 -2.69 11.86
CA LEU A 274 3.63 -2.21 12.89
C LEU A 274 3.18 -3.34 13.85
N PRO A 275 2.82 -4.54 13.37
CA PRO A 275 2.48 -5.66 14.25
C PRO A 275 3.67 -6.18 15.05
N TYR A 276 4.90 -6.18 14.50
CA TYR A 276 6.09 -6.48 15.29
C TYR A 276 6.31 -5.51 16.47
N ILE A 277 5.98 -4.23 16.28
CA ILE A 277 6.11 -3.21 17.33
C ILE A 277 4.97 -3.30 18.34
N THR A 278 3.74 -3.45 17.87
CA THR A 278 2.52 -3.38 18.70
C THR A 278 2.19 -4.69 19.39
N GLY A 279 2.72 -5.81 18.89
CA GLY A 279 2.41 -7.14 19.38
C GLY A 279 1.05 -7.67 18.94
N LYS A 280 0.41 -7.04 17.95
CA LYS A 280 -0.86 -7.53 17.38
C LYS A 280 -0.59 -8.79 16.56
N GLU A 281 -1.34 -9.86 16.84
CA GLU A 281 -1.29 -11.06 16.01
C GLU A 281 -1.93 -10.79 14.65
N ILE A 282 -1.25 -11.22 13.58
CA ILE A 282 -1.80 -11.18 12.23
C ILE A 282 -1.95 -12.61 11.74
N SER A 283 -3.12 -12.94 11.19
CA SER A 283 -3.37 -14.23 10.54
C SER A 283 -2.34 -14.58 9.46
N TYR A 284 -1.76 -13.57 8.82
CA TYR A 284 -0.73 -13.72 7.81
C TYR A 284 0.56 -14.35 8.36
N PHE A 285 0.97 -14.04 9.60
CA PHE A 285 2.18 -14.62 10.19
C PHE A 285 2.05 -16.12 10.46
N THR A 286 0.84 -16.59 10.79
CA THR A 286 0.57 -18.03 10.94
C THR A 286 0.78 -18.78 9.63
N ALA A 287 0.44 -18.15 8.49
CA ALA A 287 0.67 -18.75 7.17
C ALA A 287 2.14 -18.76 6.77
N LEU A 288 2.93 -17.80 7.24
CA LEU A 288 4.37 -17.71 6.97
C LEU A 288 5.22 -18.63 7.86
N GLY A 289 4.73 -18.99 9.06
CA GLY A 289 5.35 -19.96 9.94
C GLY A 289 6.25 -19.34 11.02
N ALA A 290 7.42 -19.93 11.27
CA ALA A 290 8.32 -19.49 12.34
C ALA A 290 9.14 -18.25 11.94
N GLY A 291 9.47 -17.39 12.92
CA GLY A 291 10.30 -16.20 12.70
C GLY A 291 9.54 -14.86 12.73
N HIS A 292 8.29 -14.86 13.15
CA HIS A 292 7.45 -13.65 13.25
C HIS A 292 7.14 -13.27 14.71
N GLU A 293 8.14 -13.42 15.59
CA GLU A 293 7.99 -13.02 16.99
C GLU A 293 7.96 -11.49 17.13
N THR A 294 7.14 -11.01 18.07
CA THR A 294 7.03 -9.56 18.32
C THR A 294 8.32 -9.03 18.96
N ILE A 295 8.61 -7.75 18.74
CA ILE A 295 9.78 -7.10 19.36
C ILE A 295 9.67 -7.13 20.89
N ILE A 296 8.46 -7.05 21.44
CA ILE A 296 8.22 -7.13 22.89
C ILE A 296 8.59 -8.53 23.41
N THR A 297 8.19 -9.59 22.69
CA THR A 297 8.54 -10.98 23.05
C THR A 297 10.05 -11.19 23.01
N LEU A 298 10.69 -10.81 21.90
CA LEU A 298 12.14 -10.93 21.72
C LEU A 298 12.93 -10.12 22.75
N ALA A 299 12.49 -8.89 23.03
CA ALA A 299 13.09 -8.04 24.05
C ALA A 299 12.92 -8.64 25.45
N SER A 300 11.75 -9.18 25.78
CA SER A 300 11.49 -9.80 27.08
C SER A 300 12.38 -11.03 27.31
N ALA A 301 12.51 -11.89 26.31
CA ALA A 301 13.41 -13.04 26.35
C ALA A 301 14.89 -12.61 26.52
N SER A 302 15.31 -11.60 25.75
CA SER A 302 16.67 -11.05 25.83
C SER A 302 16.96 -10.43 27.20
N LEU A 303 16.01 -9.67 27.76
CA LEU A 303 16.12 -9.04 29.08
C LEU A 303 16.19 -10.05 30.23
N ALA A 304 15.48 -11.17 30.11
CA ALA A 304 15.51 -12.24 31.10
C ALA A 304 16.89 -12.93 31.17
N SER A 305 17.61 -12.99 30.04
CA SER A 305 18.95 -13.60 29.98
C SER A 305 20.08 -12.74 30.56
N VAL A 306 19.81 -11.48 30.92
CA VAL A 306 20.82 -10.51 31.36
C VAL A 306 20.58 -10.10 32.82
N GLN A 307 21.61 -10.25 33.66
CA GLN A 307 21.50 -9.88 35.08
C GLN A 307 21.79 -8.40 35.35
N ALA A 308 22.78 -7.80 34.67
CA ALA A 308 23.24 -6.44 34.94
C ALA A 308 22.27 -5.36 34.39
N GLY A 309 21.99 -4.33 35.20
CA GLY A 309 21.06 -3.24 34.83
C GLY A 309 21.48 -2.44 33.59
N LEU A 310 22.78 -2.12 33.46
CA LEU A 310 23.31 -1.43 32.27
C LEU A 310 23.08 -2.26 31.00
N ALA A 311 23.33 -3.57 31.05
CA ALA A 311 23.15 -4.44 29.91
C ALA A 311 21.67 -4.56 29.51
N LYS A 312 20.73 -4.54 30.46
CA LYS A 312 19.29 -4.43 30.15
C LYS A 312 18.93 -3.15 29.39
N ALA A 313 19.48 -2.01 29.81
CA ALA A 313 19.27 -0.74 29.10
C ALA A 313 19.82 -0.80 27.65
N LEU A 314 20.99 -1.42 27.45
CA LEU A 314 21.58 -1.62 26.12
C LEU A 314 20.73 -2.53 25.23
N VAL A 315 20.11 -3.57 25.79
CA VAL A 315 19.13 -4.43 25.07
C VAL A 315 17.95 -3.60 24.56
N ILE A 316 17.34 -2.79 25.43
CA ILE A 316 16.21 -1.93 25.05
C ILE A 316 16.61 -0.95 23.95
N ILE A 317 17.76 -0.29 24.09
CA ILE A 317 18.29 0.63 23.08
C ILE A 317 18.53 -0.10 21.76
N GLY A 318 19.06 -1.32 21.79
CA GLY A 318 19.33 -2.11 20.59
C GLY A 318 18.07 -2.47 19.80
N TYR A 319 17.00 -2.88 20.48
CA TYR A 319 15.71 -3.13 19.83
C TYR A 319 15.08 -1.82 19.30
N LEU A 320 15.15 -0.74 20.08
CA LEU A 320 14.66 0.57 19.65
C LEU A 320 15.39 1.08 18.41
N PHE A 321 16.72 0.95 18.35
CA PHE A 321 17.51 1.32 17.18
C PHE A 321 17.16 0.46 15.96
N ASN A 322 16.94 -0.84 16.10
CA ASN A 322 16.46 -1.67 15.00
C ASN A 322 15.09 -1.22 14.48
N VAL A 323 14.14 -0.95 15.38
CA VAL A 323 12.79 -0.45 15.02
C VAL A 323 12.89 0.89 14.29
N LEU A 324 13.66 1.84 14.81
CA LEU A 324 13.88 3.14 14.16
C LEU A 324 14.53 2.98 12.78
N ALA A 325 15.50 2.07 12.64
CA ALA A 325 16.16 1.81 11.37
C ALA A 325 15.16 1.28 10.33
N ALA A 326 14.34 0.29 10.71
CA ALA A 326 13.28 -0.22 9.85
C ALA A 326 12.31 0.90 9.45
N LEU A 327 11.81 1.68 10.40
CA LEU A 327 10.90 2.80 10.10
C LEU A 327 11.53 3.83 9.14
N PHE A 328 12.81 4.19 9.33
CA PHE A 328 13.50 5.10 8.42
C PHE A 328 13.68 4.52 7.01
N LEU A 329 13.99 3.23 6.89
CA LEU A 329 14.19 2.57 5.61
C LEU A 329 12.87 2.35 4.85
N PHE A 330 11.79 2.01 5.54
CA PHE A 330 10.47 1.80 4.93
C PHE A 330 9.72 3.11 4.63
N ILE A 331 9.83 4.13 5.49
CA ILE A 331 9.15 5.43 5.31
C ILE A 331 10.01 6.39 4.47
N GLY A 332 11.34 6.22 4.47
CA GLY A 332 12.28 7.05 3.72
C GLY A 332 11.92 7.24 2.24
N PRO A 333 11.55 6.18 1.49
CA PRO A 333 11.16 6.30 0.09
C PRO A 333 9.92 7.19 -0.10
N ALA A 334 8.97 7.15 0.83
CA ALA A 334 7.80 8.03 0.85
C ALA A 334 8.18 9.50 1.01
N PHE A 335 9.13 9.78 1.92
CA PHE A 335 9.65 11.13 2.13
C PHE A 335 10.37 11.65 0.87
N ILE A 336 11.23 10.83 0.25
CA ILE A 336 11.94 11.19 -0.98
C ILE A 336 10.93 11.43 -2.11
N TRP A 337 9.99 10.51 -2.33
CA TRP A 337 8.95 10.66 -3.34
C TRP A 337 8.11 11.91 -3.11
N TYR A 338 7.76 12.24 -1.87
CA TYR A 338 6.99 13.44 -1.56
C TYR A 338 7.78 14.73 -1.87
N GLU A 339 9.08 14.81 -1.58
CA GLU A 339 9.91 15.97 -1.98
C GLU A 339 9.95 16.13 -3.51
N LEU A 340 9.99 15.01 -4.24
CA LEU A 340 9.97 15.01 -5.71
C LEU A 340 8.62 15.48 -6.25
N TYR A 341 7.54 14.93 -5.72
CA TYR A 341 6.18 15.23 -6.12
C TYR A 341 5.80 16.70 -5.83
N SER A 342 6.10 17.19 -4.64
CA SER A 342 5.81 18.57 -4.25
C SER A 342 6.74 19.59 -4.92
N GLY A 343 7.92 19.15 -5.38
CA GLY A 343 8.97 20.04 -5.85
C GLY A 343 9.61 20.89 -4.74
N GLU A 344 9.19 20.75 -3.49
CA GLU A 344 9.68 21.49 -2.34
C GLU A 344 10.75 20.68 -1.58
N ARG A 345 11.89 21.31 -1.32
CA ARG A 345 12.94 20.69 -0.49
C ARG A 345 12.60 20.87 0.98
N LYS A 346 12.33 19.77 1.69
CA LYS A 346 12.14 19.79 3.13
C LYS A 346 13.49 19.60 3.83
N GLY A 347 13.71 20.41 4.86
CA GLY A 347 14.88 20.27 5.71
C GLY A 347 14.71 19.06 6.62
N ILE A 348 15.69 18.16 6.65
CA ILE A 348 15.75 17.11 7.67
C ILE A 348 16.18 17.78 9.00
N PRO A 349 15.44 17.59 10.11
CA PRO A 349 15.84 18.15 11.40
C PRO A 349 17.11 17.48 11.91
N ARG A 350 17.99 18.22 12.60
CA ARG A 350 19.30 17.70 13.05
C ARG A 350 19.19 16.42 13.87
N ILE A 351 18.18 16.32 14.73
CA ILE A 351 17.93 15.13 15.55
C ILE A 351 17.62 13.88 14.69
N ALA A 352 16.98 14.04 13.52
CA ALA A 352 16.72 12.92 12.64
C ALA A 352 18.01 12.38 12.01
N TYR A 353 19.03 13.22 11.78
CA TYR A 353 20.35 12.73 11.37
C TYR A 353 20.99 11.86 12.46
N PHE A 354 20.97 12.32 13.71
CA PHE A 354 21.46 11.51 14.84
C PHE A 354 20.78 10.15 14.89
N LEU A 355 19.44 10.15 14.90
CA LEU A 355 18.64 8.94 15.01
C LEU A 355 18.87 8.00 13.83
N PHE A 356 18.84 8.51 12.60
CA PHE A 356 19.05 7.71 11.39
C PHE A 356 20.42 7.02 11.40
N PHE A 357 21.50 7.77 11.63
CA PHE A 357 22.84 7.20 11.56
C PHE A 357 23.13 6.25 12.73
N SER A 358 22.62 6.52 13.93
CA SER A 358 22.69 5.55 15.04
C SER A 358 21.90 4.27 14.76
N SER A 359 20.66 4.41 14.29
CA SER A 359 19.79 3.27 14.05
C SER A 359 20.32 2.37 12.93
N ILE A 360 20.75 2.96 11.81
CA ILE A 360 21.30 2.21 10.66
C ILE A 360 22.61 1.52 11.03
N ALA A 361 23.52 2.22 11.73
CA ALA A 361 24.78 1.60 12.17
C ALA A 361 24.50 0.38 13.07
N TYR A 362 23.54 0.49 14.00
CA TYR A 362 23.18 -0.62 14.88
C TYR A 362 22.56 -1.79 14.09
N LEU A 363 21.59 -1.51 13.20
CA LEU A 363 20.93 -2.52 12.36
C LEU A 363 21.95 -3.32 11.53
N LEU A 364 22.98 -2.66 10.98
CA LEU A 364 24.01 -3.33 10.18
C LEU A 364 24.92 -4.27 11.00
N MET A 365 25.15 -3.96 12.29
CA MET A 365 26.00 -4.77 13.16
C MET A 365 25.24 -5.89 13.90
N ASN A 366 23.98 -5.64 14.26
CA ASN A 366 23.16 -6.57 15.06
C ASN A 366 21.69 -6.50 14.62
N PRO A 367 21.37 -7.06 13.44
CA PRO A 367 20.05 -6.95 12.83
C PRO A 367 19.00 -7.76 13.57
N VAL A 368 17.87 -7.12 13.85
CA VAL A 368 16.65 -7.79 14.33
C VAL A 368 15.73 -8.15 13.17
N PHE A 369 15.76 -7.38 12.08
CA PHE A 369 14.94 -7.62 10.90
C PHE A 369 15.79 -8.18 9.75
N SER A 370 15.34 -9.29 9.18
CA SER A 370 15.92 -9.92 7.99
C SER A 370 14.87 -10.01 6.90
N MET A 371 15.15 -9.44 5.73
CA MET A 371 14.26 -9.57 4.57
C MET A 371 14.67 -10.75 3.71
N LYS A 372 13.71 -11.61 3.34
CA LYS A 372 13.92 -12.76 2.46
C LYS A 372 12.75 -12.86 1.48
N ARG A 373 12.89 -13.66 0.44
CA ARG A 373 11.75 -14.03 -0.42
C ARG A 373 10.87 -15.05 0.30
N ILE A 374 9.58 -15.02 0.04
CA ILE A 374 8.65 -16.03 0.54
C ILE A 374 8.85 -17.31 -0.28
N LEU A 375 9.16 -18.42 0.38
CA LEU A 375 9.37 -19.71 -0.30
C LEU A 375 8.15 -20.65 -0.22
N ILE A 376 7.04 -20.15 0.32
CA ILE A 376 5.82 -20.92 0.53
C ILE A 376 5.02 -20.96 -0.76
N GLU A 377 4.58 -22.14 -1.15
CA GLU A 377 3.74 -22.29 -2.34
C GLU A 377 2.48 -21.42 -2.23
N ARG A 378 2.15 -20.72 -3.33
CA ARG A 378 0.97 -19.85 -3.50
C ARG A 378 1.02 -18.47 -2.86
N ILE A 379 2.08 -18.13 -2.13
CA ILE A 379 2.31 -16.79 -1.61
C ILE A 379 3.54 -16.22 -2.32
N ALA A 380 3.46 -14.97 -2.75
CA ALA A 380 4.57 -14.27 -3.37
C ALA A 380 4.83 -12.95 -2.65
N GLY A 381 6.09 -12.59 -2.49
CA GLY A 381 6.51 -11.31 -1.94
C GLY A 381 7.79 -11.37 -1.11
N VAL A 382 7.93 -10.42 -0.20
CA VAL A 382 9.05 -10.32 0.73
C VAL A 382 8.57 -10.69 2.12
N ASP A 383 9.27 -11.62 2.74
CA ASP A 383 9.13 -11.94 4.14
C ASP A 383 10.09 -11.10 4.98
N ILE A 384 9.59 -10.54 6.08
CA ILE A 384 10.40 -9.80 7.06
C ILE A 384 10.45 -10.64 8.32
N ILE A 385 11.54 -11.37 8.51
CA ILE A 385 11.76 -12.25 9.66
C ILE A 385 12.39 -11.45 10.80
N THR A 386 11.99 -11.78 12.02
CA THR A 386 12.55 -11.23 13.25
C THR A 386 13.52 -12.21 13.92
N THR A 387 14.61 -11.69 14.47
CA THR A 387 15.61 -12.46 15.21
C THR A 387 16.00 -11.76 16.50
N SER A 388 16.32 -12.54 17.54
CA SER A 388 16.85 -11.99 18.79
C SER A 388 18.20 -11.29 18.57
N LEU A 389 18.47 -10.26 19.37
CA LEU A 389 19.78 -9.59 19.37
C LEU A 389 20.91 -10.55 19.76
N GLY A 390 22.04 -10.44 19.07
CA GLY A 390 23.30 -11.05 19.51
C GLY A 390 23.82 -10.37 20.76
N MET A 391 23.95 -11.12 21.86
CA MET A 391 24.24 -10.55 23.18
C MET A 391 25.73 -10.31 23.47
N GLN A 392 26.63 -10.99 22.75
CA GLN A 392 28.08 -11.00 23.06
C GLN A 392 28.73 -9.61 22.96
N ASN A 393 28.32 -8.79 21.98
CA ASN A 393 28.97 -7.51 21.65
C ASN A 393 28.02 -6.31 21.78
N ILE A 394 26.93 -6.44 22.53
CA ILE A 394 25.85 -5.44 22.55
C ILE A 394 26.32 -4.05 23.00
N GLN A 395 27.23 -3.98 23.98
CA GLN A 395 27.80 -2.72 24.45
C GLN A 395 28.62 -2.04 23.37
N LEU A 396 29.51 -2.78 22.71
CA LEU A 396 30.36 -2.26 21.63
C LEU A 396 29.50 -1.73 20.47
N TYR A 397 28.52 -2.51 20.02
CA TYR A 397 27.62 -2.11 18.92
C TYR A 397 26.81 -0.86 19.28
N THR A 398 26.31 -0.76 20.51
CA THR A 398 25.58 0.44 20.97
C THR A 398 26.48 1.67 21.01
N MET A 399 27.72 1.54 21.51
CA MET A 399 28.68 2.65 21.56
C MET A 399 29.04 3.15 20.16
N ILE A 400 29.31 2.24 19.22
CA ILE A 400 29.59 2.58 17.83
C ILE A 400 28.39 3.29 17.19
N ALA A 401 27.17 2.77 17.40
CA ALA A 401 25.95 3.38 16.89
C ALA A 401 25.72 4.80 17.43
N ILE A 402 25.86 5.01 18.74
CA ILE A 402 25.72 6.35 19.33
C ILE A 402 26.82 7.29 18.82
N ALA A 403 28.07 6.82 18.71
CA ALA A 403 29.17 7.61 18.16
C ALA A 403 28.94 8.02 16.70
N ALA A 404 28.41 7.12 15.87
CA ALA A 404 28.03 7.42 14.49
C ALA A 404 26.95 8.51 14.41
N GLY A 405 25.90 8.40 15.24
CA GLY A 405 24.84 9.42 15.32
C GLY A 405 25.36 10.76 15.83
N MET A 406 26.17 10.78 16.89
CA MET A 406 26.76 12.02 17.44
C MET A 406 27.64 12.71 16.40
N THR A 407 28.44 11.94 15.67
CA THR A 407 29.26 12.45 14.57
C THR A 407 28.38 13.07 13.51
N ALA A 408 27.38 12.35 12.99
CA ALA A 408 26.45 12.88 12.00
C ALA A 408 25.74 14.17 12.48
N PHE A 409 25.30 14.20 13.73
CA PHE A 409 24.69 15.38 14.36
C PHE A 409 25.65 16.57 14.37
N ALA A 410 26.89 16.39 14.82
CA ALA A 410 27.92 17.43 14.85
C ALA A 410 28.24 17.95 13.43
N LEU A 411 28.35 17.05 12.45
CA LEU A 411 28.58 17.42 11.06
C LEU A 411 27.42 18.25 10.46
N THR A 412 26.19 18.17 11.01
CA THR A 412 25.06 18.97 10.51
C THR A 412 25.18 20.48 10.75
N TYR A 413 26.11 20.92 11.60
CA TYR A 413 26.39 22.35 11.80
C TYR A 413 27.15 22.96 10.62
N MET A 414 27.85 22.16 9.83
CA MET A 414 28.53 22.60 8.62
C MET A 414 27.63 22.41 7.39
N HIS A 415 27.31 23.48 6.67
CA HIS A 415 26.35 23.45 5.56
C HIS A 415 26.71 22.43 4.46
N VAL A 416 27.99 22.31 4.11
CA VAL A 416 28.47 21.34 3.11
C VAL A 416 28.27 19.91 3.60
N LEU A 417 28.70 19.60 4.82
CA LEU A 417 28.59 18.24 5.36
C LEU A 417 27.14 17.84 5.63
N ARG A 418 26.28 18.77 6.04
CA ARG A 418 24.83 18.52 6.14
C ARG A 418 24.22 18.08 4.80
N ARG A 419 24.66 18.70 3.69
CA ARG A 419 24.24 18.29 2.33
C ARG A 419 24.76 16.90 1.99
N CYS A 420 26.05 16.63 2.21
CA CYS A 420 26.63 15.29 2.02
C CYS A 420 25.89 14.23 2.82
N LEU A 421 25.53 14.49 4.08
CA LEU A 421 24.76 13.57 4.91
C LEU A 421 23.35 13.34 4.35
N LYS A 422 22.67 14.37 3.82
CA LYS A 422 21.37 14.20 3.14
C LYS A 422 21.51 13.27 1.94
N TYR A 423 22.58 13.42 1.15
CA TYR A 423 22.87 12.53 0.01
C TYR A 423 23.12 11.09 0.46
N ILE A 424 23.89 10.88 1.54
CA ILE A 424 24.12 9.54 2.10
C ILE A 424 22.80 8.91 2.55
N ILE A 425 21.94 9.65 3.26
CA ILE A 425 20.60 9.16 3.66
C ILE A 425 19.79 8.74 2.43
N PHE A 426 19.70 9.62 1.42
CA PHE A 426 18.91 9.36 0.22
C PHE A 426 19.44 8.14 -0.56
N SER A 427 20.75 8.00 -0.68
CA SER A 427 21.39 6.84 -1.31
C SER A 427 21.14 5.55 -0.52
N LEU A 428 21.29 5.55 0.80
CA LEU A 428 21.02 4.36 1.63
C LEU A 428 19.56 3.92 1.53
N VAL A 429 18.63 4.88 1.59
CA VAL A 429 17.20 4.63 1.43
C VAL A 429 16.88 4.10 0.01
N ALA A 430 17.46 4.69 -1.03
CA ALA A 430 17.26 4.24 -2.41
C ALA A 430 17.86 2.85 -2.67
N MET A 431 19.02 2.52 -2.07
CA MET A 431 19.61 1.19 -2.14
C MET A 431 18.73 0.15 -1.43
N PHE A 432 18.23 0.47 -0.23
CA PHE A 432 17.28 -0.38 0.47
C PHE A 432 16.02 -0.62 -0.37
N PHE A 433 15.42 0.44 -0.91
CA PHE A 433 14.24 0.34 -1.76
C PHE A 433 14.51 -0.53 -2.99
N GLY A 434 15.64 -0.32 -3.68
CA GLY A 434 16.04 -1.15 -4.82
C GLY A 434 16.22 -2.63 -4.46
N TYR A 435 16.84 -2.92 -3.33
CA TYR A 435 17.00 -4.30 -2.83
C TYR A 435 15.64 -4.94 -2.49
N TYR A 436 14.76 -4.21 -1.82
CA TYR A 436 13.42 -4.68 -1.48
C TYR A 436 12.60 -5.01 -2.73
N ILE A 437 12.54 -4.06 -3.67
CA ILE A 437 11.83 -4.23 -4.94
C ILE A 437 12.41 -5.39 -5.75
N TYR A 438 13.74 -5.60 -5.72
CA TYR A 438 14.36 -6.76 -6.35
C TYR A 438 13.87 -8.08 -5.74
N LEU A 439 13.86 -8.22 -4.41
CA LEU A 439 13.38 -9.43 -3.74
C LEU A 439 11.91 -9.71 -4.10
N PHE A 440 11.07 -8.69 -3.99
CA PHE A 440 9.64 -8.79 -4.30
C PHE A 440 9.42 -9.17 -5.77
N SER A 441 10.04 -8.42 -6.68
CA SER A 441 9.90 -8.62 -8.12
C SER A 441 10.39 -10.00 -8.56
N PHE A 442 11.46 -10.50 -7.95
CA PHE A 442 11.95 -11.83 -8.30
C PHE A 442 10.95 -12.91 -7.89
N ASP A 443 10.40 -12.79 -6.68
CA ASP A 443 9.49 -13.79 -6.13
C ASP A 443 8.16 -13.84 -6.88
N ILE A 444 7.57 -12.67 -7.18
CA ILE A 444 6.32 -12.60 -7.95
C ILE A 444 6.50 -13.10 -9.40
N VAL A 445 7.68 -12.86 -10.01
CA VAL A 445 8.01 -13.41 -11.34
C VAL A 445 8.09 -14.93 -11.27
N ALA A 446 8.78 -15.48 -10.26
CA ALA A 446 8.86 -16.92 -10.06
C ALA A 446 7.46 -17.55 -9.86
N PHE A 447 6.59 -16.89 -9.08
CA PHE A 447 5.21 -17.30 -8.90
C PHE A 447 4.43 -17.37 -10.22
N TYR A 448 4.48 -16.32 -11.05
CA TYR A 448 3.77 -16.31 -12.33
C TYR A 448 4.33 -17.33 -13.32
N ILE A 449 5.66 -17.51 -13.37
CA ILE A 449 6.30 -18.53 -14.21
C ILE A 449 5.80 -19.91 -13.80
N ASN A 450 5.82 -20.24 -12.50
CA ASN A 450 5.34 -21.52 -11.99
C ASN A 450 3.85 -21.74 -12.33
N ALA A 451 3.01 -20.71 -12.12
CA ALA A 451 1.59 -20.76 -12.48
C ALA A 451 1.37 -21.03 -13.98
N LEU A 452 2.18 -20.46 -14.88
CA LEU A 452 2.09 -20.70 -16.32
C LEU A 452 2.38 -22.15 -16.72
N PHE A 453 3.23 -22.86 -15.98
CA PHE A 453 3.59 -24.26 -16.25
C PHE A 453 2.65 -25.28 -15.59
N ASN A 454 1.91 -24.92 -14.53
CA ASN A 454 1.08 -25.83 -13.73
C ASN A 454 -0.30 -26.17 -14.32
N GLY A 455 -0.37 -26.51 -15.61
CA GLY A 455 -1.59 -27.11 -16.18
C GLY A 455 -2.85 -26.23 -16.20
N ILE A 456 -2.74 -24.92 -15.88
CA ILE A 456 -3.89 -24.01 -15.95
C ILE A 456 -4.43 -23.88 -17.39
N PRO A 457 -5.72 -23.57 -17.57
CA PRO A 457 -6.30 -23.55 -18.91
C PRO A 457 -5.84 -22.33 -19.73
N ALA A 458 -6.00 -22.39 -21.05
CA ALA A 458 -5.39 -21.46 -22.00
C ALA A 458 -5.74 -19.98 -21.77
N LEU A 459 -7.00 -19.66 -21.45
CA LEU A 459 -7.39 -18.27 -21.20
C LEU A 459 -6.68 -17.70 -19.96
N ALA A 460 -6.61 -18.48 -18.87
CA ALA A 460 -5.87 -18.08 -17.68
C ALA A 460 -4.37 -17.90 -17.99
N LYS A 461 -3.75 -18.80 -18.78
CA LYS A 461 -2.36 -18.65 -19.23
C LYS A 461 -2.13 -17.34 -19.98
N PHE A 462 -3.03 -16.99 -20.88
CA PHE A 462 -2.94 -15.73 -21.63
C PHE A 462 -2.92 -14.52 -20.69
N TYR A 463 -3.84 -14.47 -19.72
CA TYR A 463 -3.85 -13.40 -18.73
C TYR A 463 -2.62 -13.39 -17.82
N PHE A 464 -2.19 -14.55 -17.32
CA PHE A 464 -1.01 -14.67 -16.46
C PHE A 464 0.28 -14.25 -17.19
N LEU A 465 0.37 -14.46 -18.50
CA LEU A 465 1.49 -13.97 -19.31
C LEU A 465 1.51 -12.44 -19.36
N ILE A 466 0.34 -11.80 -19.56
CA ILE A 466 0.22 -10.34 -19.52
C ILE A 466 0.48 -9.82 -18.12
N PHE A 467 0.02 -10.52 -17.08
CA PHE A 467 0.25 -10.16 -15.69
C PHE A 467 1.73 -10.17 -15.38
N LEU A 468 2.45 -11.21 -15.80
CA LEU A 468 3.90 -11.31 -15.68
C LEU A 468 4.59 -10.15 -16.39
N ALA A 469 4.24 -9.87 -17.65
CA ALA A 469 4.85 -8.78 -18.42
C ALA A 469 4.63 -7.41 -17.77
N ALA A 470 3.38 -7.09 -17.39
CA ALA A 470 3.04 -5.83 -16.73
C ALA A 470 3.75 -5.69 -15.37
N THR A 471 3.83 -6.78 -14.60
CA THR A 471 4.52 -6.83 -13.30
C THR A 471 6.02 -6.56 -13.47
N MET A 472 6.67 -7.25 -14.42
CA MET A 472 8.09 -7.03 -14.71
C MET A 472 8.37 -5.58 -15.12
N LEU A 473 7.55 -5.01 -16.01
CA LEU A 473 7.69 -3.61 -16.44
C LEU A 473 7.47 -2.64 -15.26
N PHE A 474 6.44 -2.87 -14.45
CA PHE A 474 6.10 -2.02 -13.32
C PHE A 474 7.24 -1.96 -12.29
N TYR A 475 7.71 -3.11 -11.79
CA TYR A 475 8.76 -3.15 -10.78
C TYR A 475 10.12 -2.70 -11.32
N SER A 476 10.50 -3.10 -12.54
CA SER A 476 11.79 -2.73 -13.11
C SER A 476 11.85 -1.24 -13.47
N ILE A 477 10.92 -0.75 -14.30
CA ILE A 477 10.94 0.63 -14.78
C ILE A 477 10.63 1.58 -13.63
N GLY A 478 9.64 1.27 -12.80
CA GLY A 478 9.30 2.10 -11.64
C GLY A 478 10.43 2.15 -10.60
N GLY A 479 11.07 1.02 -10.33
CA GLY A 479 12.20 0.94 -9.41
C GLY A 479 13.43 1.70 -9.89
N ILE A 480 13.84 1.49 -11.16
CA ILE A 480 14.96 2.20 -11.79
C ILE A 480 14.67 3.71 -11.83
N TYR A 481 13.45 4.10 -12.22
CA TYR A 481 13.08 5.51 -12.29
C TYR A 481 13.13 6.16 -10.91
N PHE A 482 12.61 5.51 -9.86
CA PHE A 482 12.69 6.01 -8.50
C PHE A 482 14.14 6.25 -8.05
N ILE A 483 15.04 5.28 -8.29
CA ILE A 483 16.46 5.41 -7.93
C ILE A 483 17.10 6.55 -8.73
N TYR A 484 16.86 6.61 -10.04
CA TYR A 484 17.39 7.66 -10.91
C TYR A 484 16.95 9.05 -10.41
N ILE A 485 15.66 9.25 -10.16
CA ILE A 485 15.13 10.55 -9.77
C ILE A 485 15.52 10.92 -8.33
N ALA A 486 15.61 9.95 -7.42
CA ALA A 486 16.10 10.15 -6.06
C ALA A 486 17.55 10.66 -6.06
N LEU A 487 18.40 10.15 -6.94
CA LEU A 487 19.78 10.61 -7.10
C LEU A 487 19.88 11.92 -7.91
N TYR A 488 19.08 12.07 -8.97
CA TYR A 488 19.14 13.24 -9.86
C TYR A 488 18.58 14.52 -9.20
N SER A 489 17.52 14.40 -8.40
CA SER A 489 16.90 15.54 -7.69
C SER A 489 17.84 16.23 -6.70
N LEU A 490 18.88 15.53 -6.28
CA LEU A 490 19.98 16.07 -5.48
C LEU A 490 20.74 17.14 -6.28
N HIS A 491 20.93 16.94 -7.58
CA HIS A 491 21.79 17.75 -8.45
C HIS A 491 21.08 18.96 -9.12
N LYS A 492 19.85 18.80 -9.62
CA LYS A 492 19.21 19.78 -10.56
C LYS A 492 18.88 21.17 -9.97
N LYS A 493 18.81 21.35 -8.64
CA LYS A 493 18.41 22.63 -8.03
C LYS A 493 19.55 23.37 -7.32
N GLU A 494 20.80 23.06 -7.70
CA GLU A 494 22.00 23.77 -7.20
C GLU A 494 22.64 24.70 -8.25
N VAL A 495 22.07 24.79 -9.46
CA VAL A 495 22.31 25.83 -10.48
C VAL A 495 21.08 26.72 -10.53
#